data_AF-E9I734-F1
#
_entry.id   AF-E9I734-F1
#
_cell.length_a   1.000
_cell.length_b   1.000
_cell.length_c   1.000
_cell.angle_alpha   90.00
_cell.angle_beta   90.00
_cell.angle_gamma   90.00
#
_symmetry.space_group_name_H-M   'P 1'
#
loop_
_entity.id
_entity.type
_entity.pdbx_description
1 polymer ?
#
loop_
_entity_poly.entity_id
_entity_poly.type
_entity_poly.pdbx_seq_one_letter_code
_entity_poly.pdbx_strand_id
1 'polypeptide(L)' 'MGSRLRNDVKHLIECFCEIVSPETSNKQPWVVQKFPENFKDDEMLKQVSLFAFPCDVP' A
#
# COMPACT_ATOMS: atom_id res chain seq x y z
N MET A 1 -20.30 21.18 7.50
CA MET A 1 -19.61 20.36 6.48
C MET A 1 -18.18 20.83 6.43
N GLY A 2 -17.33 20.04 7.11
CA GLY A 2 -15.97 20.41 7.47
C GLY A 2 -14.93 19.68 6.63
N SER A 3 -13.67 19.98 6.92
CA SER A 3 -12.48 19.40 6.31
C SER A 3 -12.55 17.87 6.13
N ARG A 4 -11.97 17.36 5.03
CA ARG A 4 -11.75 15.92 4.81
C ARG A 4 -10.48 15.39 5.49
N LEU A 5 -9.73 16.26 6.17
CA LEU A 5 -8.54 15.87 6.92
C LEU A 5 -8.95 15.20 8.23
N ARG A 6 -8.23 14.13 8.59
CA ARG A 6 -8.37 13.50 9.90
C ARG A 6 -7.76 14.42 10.96
N ASN A 7 -8.54 14.76 11.99
CA ASN A 7 -8.10 15.68 13.04
C ASN A 7 -7.34 14.99 14.19
N ASP A 8 -7.52 13.68 14.37
CA ASP A 8 -6.91 12.88 15.44
C ASP A 8 -5.99 11.81 14.83
N VAL A 9 -4.87 12.26 14.28
CA VAL A 9 -3.86 11.40 13.67
C VAL A 9 -3.00 10.77 14.77
N LYS A 10 -2.88 9.43 14.77
CA LYS A 10 -2.08 8.68 15.76
C LYS A 10 -0.64 8.44 15.32
N HIS A 11 -0.43 8.27 14.02
CA HIS A 11 0.87 8.01 13.41
C HIS A 11 1.09 8.95 12.22
N LEU A 12 2.33 9.39 12.01
CA LEU A 12 2.67 10.21 10.83
C LEU A 12 2.44 9.44 9.52
N ILE A 13 2.72 8.14 9.53
CA ILE A 13 2.48 7.19 8.46
C ILE A 13 1.95 5.91 9.11
N GLU A 14 0.86 5.36 8.59
CA GLU A 14 0.25 4.12 9.12
C GLU A 14 1.09 2.88 8.75
N CYS A 15 1.53 2.79 7.48
CA CYS A 15 2.41 1.73 7.00
C CYS A 15 3.22 2.21 5.79
N PHE A 16 4.53 1.98 5.81
CA PHE A 16 5.42 2.07 4.66
C PHE A 16 5.55 0.69 4.02
N CYS A 17 5.56 0.61 2.69
CA CYS A 17 5.67 -0.66 1.94
C CYS A 17 6.71 -0.53 0.82
N GLU A 18 7.61 -1.50 0.73
CA GLU A 18 8.42 -1.74 -0.47
C GLU A 18 7.72 -2.79 -1.32
N ILE A 19 7.46 -2.45 -2.58
CA ILE A 19 6.58 -3.22 -3.45
C ILE A 19 7.34 -3.58 -4.72
N VAL A 20 7.28 -4.85 -5.10
CA VAL A 20 7.87 -5.30 -6.36
C VAL A 20 6.91 -5.04 -7.49
N SER A 21 7.44 -4.43 -8.55
CA SER A 21 6.71 -4.19 -9.79
C SER A 21 6.38 -5.51 -10.50
N PRO A 22 5.23 -5.61 -11.18
CA PRO A 22 4.94 -6.74 -12.04
C PRO A 22 5.92 -6.78 -13.21
N GLU A 23 6.60 -7.92 -13.42
CA GLU A 23 7.49 -8.11 -14.57
C GLU A 23 6.73 -8.45 -15.85
N THR A 24 5.52 -9.01 -15.71
CA THR A 24 4.63 -9.42 -16.81
C THR A 24 3.17 -9.27 -16.38
N SER A 25 2.26 -9.12 -17.35
CA SER A 25 0.80 -9.01 -17.12
C SER A 25 0.16 -10.13 -16.27
N ASN A 26 0.80 -11.29 -16.17
CA ASN A 26 0.30 -12.43 -15.39
C ASN A 26 0.75 -12.41 -13.92
N LYS A 27 1.69 -11.55 -13.54
CA LYS A 27 2.14 -11.40 -12.15
C LYS A 27 1.47 -10.19 -11.52
N GLN A 28 1.03 -10.33 -10.27
CA GLN A 28 0.50 -9.20 -9.49
C GLN A 28 1.64 -8.56 -8.67
N PRO A 29 1.60 -7.24 -8.42
CA PRO A 29 2.55 -6.60 -7.52
C PRO A 29 2.35 -7.10 -6.08
N TRP A 30 3.45 -7.24 -5.34
CA TRP A 30 3.40 -7.70 -3.95
C TRP A 30 4.34 -6.91 -3.05
N VAL A 31 4.01 -6.86 -1.76
CA VAL A 31 4.82 -6.23 -0.73
C VAL A 31 5.97 -7.16 -0.34
N VAL A 32 7.22 -6.69 -0.45
CA VAL A 32 8.42 -7.43 0.01
C VAL A 32 8.79 -7.06 1.44
N GLN A 33 8.64 -5.78 1.78
CA GLN A 33 8.93 -5.27 3.11
C GLN A 33 7.87 -4.27 3.54
N LYS A 34 7.56 -4.24 4.83
CA LYS A 34 6.67 -3.24 5.43
C LYS A 34 7.20 -2.74 6.75
N PHE A 35 6.88 -1.50 7.08
CA PHE A 35 7.12 -0.92 8.39
C PHE A 35 5.85 -0.19 8.88
N PRO A 36 5.38 -0.43 10.11
CA PRO A 36 5.95 -1.34 11.09
C PRO A 36 5.67 -2.82 10.73
N GLU A 37 6.57 -3.72 11.12
CA GLU A 37 6.45 -5.16 10.81
C GLU A 37 5.16 -5.78 11.35
N ASN A 38 4.64 -5.23 12.45
CA ASN A 38 3.43 -5.68 13.12
C ASN A 38 2.13 -5.04 12.57
N PHE A 39 2.17 -4.31 11.47
CA PHE A 39 0.96 -3.82 10.79
C PHE A 39 0.17 -5.00 10.22
N LYS A 40 -1.09 -5.21 10.63
CA LYS A 40 -1.86 -6.45 10.39
C LYS A 40 -3.07 -6.33 9.45
N ASP A 41 -3.16 -5.25 8.68
CA ASP A 41 -4.25 -5.09 7.72
C ASP A 41 -3.87 -5.66 6.35
N ASP A 42 -4.05 -6.98 6.20
CA ASP A 42 -3.66 -7.71 4.99
C ASP A 42 -4.54 -7.34 3.77
N GLU A 43 -5.78 -6.87 3.99
CA GLU A 43 -6.66 -6.43 2.91
C GLU A 43 -6.16 -5.09 2.36
N MET A 44 -5.85 -4.13 3.25
CA MET A 44 -5.25 -2.85 2.89
C MET A 44 -3.90 -3.04 2.19
N LEU A 45 -3.03 -3.93 2.68
CA LEU A 45 -1.73 -4.20 2.06
C LEU A 45 -1.85 -4.74 0.63
N LYS A 46 -2.84 -5.60 0.35
CA LYS A 46 -3.14 -6.07 -1.01
C LYS A 46 -3.61 -4.93 -1.92
N GLN A 47 -4.45 -4.04 -1.41
CA GLN A 47 -4.89 -2.88 -2.19
C GLN A 47 -3.72 -1.94 -2.46
N VAL A 48 -2.88 -1.66 -1.46
CA VAL A 48 -1.68 -0.82 -1.62
C VAL A 48 -0.76 -1.35 -2.71
N SER A 49 -0.54 -2.68 -2.80
CA SER A 49 0.31 -3.24 -3.87
C SER A 49 -0.28 -3.02 -5.26
N LEU A 50 -1.59 -3.19 -5.44
CA LEU A 50 -2.28 -2.92 -6.70
C LEU A 50 -2.26 -1.43 -7.07
N PHE A 51 -2.48 -0.55 -6.09
CA PHE A 51 -2.50 0.90 -6.29
C PHE A 51 -1.12 1.49 -6.57
N ALA A 52 -0.03 0.81 -6.20
CA ALA A 52 1.33 1.28 -6.46
C ALA A 52 1.72 1.21 -7.95
N PHE A 53 1.04 0.36 -8.73
CA PHE A 53 1.24 0.23 -10.18
C PHE A 53 -0.10 0.38 -10.92
N PRO A 54 -0.72 1.58 -10.91
CA PRO A 54 -2.04 1.81 -11.49
C PRO A 54 -1.94 2.06 -13.01
N CYS A 55 -1.16 1.24 -13.71
CA CYS A 55 -0.91 1.35 -15.14
C CYS A 55 -0.76 -0.02 -15.77
N ASP A 56 -0.83 -0.07 -17.10
CA ASP A 56 -0.55 -1.30 -17.84
C ASP A 56 0.89 -1.72 -17.56
N VAL A 57 1.05 -2.98 -17.17
CA VAL A 57 2.34 -3.58 -16.85
C VAL A 57 2.95 -4.18 -18.12
N PRO A 58 4.29 -4.19 -18.24
CA PRO A 58 4.99 -4.64 -19.44
C PRO A 58 4.65 -6.07 -19.90
#